data_AF-A0A9W9UEA2-F1
#
_entry.id   AF-A0A9W9UEA2-F1
#
_cell.length_a   1.000
_cell.length_b   1.000
_cell.length_c   1.000
_cell.angle_alpha   90.00
_cell.angle_beta   90.00
_cell.angle_gamma   90.00
#
_symmetry.space_group_name_H-M   'P 1'
#
loop_
_entity.id
_entity.type
_entity.pdbx_description
1 polymer ?
#
loop_
_entity_poly.entity_id
_entity_poly.type
_entity_poly.pdbx_seq_one_letter_code
_entity_poly.pdbx_strand_id
1 'polypeptide(L)'
;MASRKCAAVVVGAGPAGVAVMGNLLERQIGTIAWIDPSFESGRVNRKYREVPSNTKVALFQAYATATQPFKTIVENSCLPNAFSSMAKLDQEKTCHLHYAADMVRDLTDGLRKMDSVYAYRGFVTAANLVEKVKPQHPHIDTSENANTDPQTSDNKWTVRVKRHDSEDELEIETSRLILCTGSHPTNIPVPIPGLDIFRLDLDTVLKPSELAETLPKSHPSTVAVVGASHSAILAILNLVTLARESHPHLRIKWFTRHPLRYAEYMDGWILRDNTGLKGSAADFARAQLEDGVLSTSPAGQVLDKVDCGEGKEAEMYAKYLPECSHIVSAVGFTRDPLPQLVKDGRPLAMEFDHESGQFHEQAGGKGIPGLFGAGIAFPERVVDPYGNVEYAVGFFKFMKFLKRVTPAWGPA
;
A
#
# COMPACT_ATOMS: atom_id res chain seq x y z
N MET A 1 22.93 -25.65 6.22
CA MET A 1 21.47 -25.61 5.99
C MET A 1 21.20 -26.02 4.54
N ALA A 2 20.15 -26.81 4.27
CA ALA A 2 19.80 -27.15 2.90
C ALA A 2 19.17 -25.90 2.24
N SER A 3 19.82 -25.35 1.22
CA SER A 3 19.31 -24.24 0.42
C SER A 3 18.21 -24.75 -0.52
N ARG A 4 17.06 -24.08 -0.54
CA ARG A 4 15.95 -24.40 -1.46
C ARG A 4 16.00 -23.49 -2.67
N LYS A 5 15.84 -24.03 -3.87
CA LYS A 5 15.80 -23.24 -5.11
C LYS A 5 14.36 -22.93 -5.51
N CYS A 6 14.07 -21.68 -5.85
CA CYS A 6 12.77 -21.22 -6.34
C CYS A 6 12.95 -20.25 -7.52
N ALA A 7 12.04 -20.27 -8.48
CA ALA A 7 12.07 -19.38 -9.63
C ALA A 7 11.80 -17.91 -9.25
N ALA A 8 11.07 -17.70 -8.15
CA ALA A 8 10.86 -16.40 -7.54
C ALA A 8 10.67 -16.51 -6.02
N VAL A 9 10.99 -15.41 -5.34
CA VAL A 9 10.63 -15.12 -3.95
C VAL A 9 9.76 -13.88 -3.94
N VAL A 10 8.54 -13.98 -3.40
CA VAL A 10 7.60 -12.85 -3.22
C VAL A 10 7.48 -12.53 -1.74
N VAL A 11 7.71 -11.27 -1.35
CA VAL A 11 7.67 -10.81 0.04
C VAL A 11 6.43 -9.97 0.28
N GLY A 12 5.50 -10.49 1.08
CA GLY A 12 4.23 -9.88 1.45
C GLY A 12 3.03 -10.52 0.75
N ALA A 13 1.94 -10.69 1.49
CA ALA A 13 0.65 -11.22 1.05
C ALA A 13 -0.49 -10.21 1.23
N GLY A 14 -0.17 -8.91 1.18
CA GLY A 14 -1.16 -7.87 0.93
C GLY A 14 -1.68 -7.90 -0.52
N PRO A 15 -2.60 -7.00 -0.90
CA PRO A 15 -3.18 -6.97 -2.24
C PRO A 15 -2.14 -6.96 -3.38
N ALA A 16 -1.04 -6.22 -3.24
CA ALA A 16 0.01 -6.22 -4.27
C ALA A 16 0.74 -7.57 -4.37
N GLY A 17 1.06 -8.19 -3.23
CA GLY A 17 1.71 -9.51 -3.18
C GLY A 17 0.84 -10.61 -3.78
N VAL A 18 -0.46 -10.62 -3.45
CA VAL A 18 -1.43 -11.53 -4.06
C VAL A 18 -1.49 -11.31 -5.58
N ALA A 19 -1.57 -10.07 -6.04
CA ALA A 19 -1.56 -9.76 -7.48
C ALA A 19 -0.28 -10.23 -8.18
N VAL A 20 0.90 -10.09 -7.54
CA VAL A 20 2.16 -10.64 -8.06
C VAL A 20 2.06 -12.15 -8.21
N MET A 21 1.58 -12.86 -7.18
CA MET A 21 1.41 -14.31 -7.23
C MET A 21 0.52 -14.73 -8.41
N GLY A 22 -0.64 -14.09 -8.60
CA GLY A 22 -1.54 -14.39 -9.72
C GLY A 22 -0.86 -14.26 -11.09
N ASN A 23 -0.14 -13.15 -11.32
CA ASN A 23 0.55 -12.90 -12.58
C ASN A 23 1.72 -13.85 -12.83
N LEU A 24 2.53 -14.15 -11.79
CA LEU A 24 3.66 -15.06 -11.93
C LEU A 24 3.22 -16.52 -12.16
N LEU A 25 2.16 -16.97 -11.47
CA LEU A 25 1.59 -18.31 -11.65
C LEU A 25 0.92 -18.48 -13.01
N GLU A 26 0.22 -17.46 -13.51
CA GLU A 26 -0.37 -17.47 -14.86
C GLU A 26 0.70 -17.67 -15.94
N ARG A 27 1.91 -17.14 -15.71
CA ARG A 27 3.07 -17.30 -16.59
C ARG A 27 3.85 -18.60 -16.37
N GLN A 28 3.47 -19.41 -15.38
CA GLN A 28 4.09 -20.71 -15.09
C GLN A 28 5.62 -20.65 -14.96
N ILE A 29 6.14 -19.62 -14.28
CA ILE A 29 7.60 -19.38 -14.17
C ILE A 29 8.36 -20.47 -13.36
N GLY A 30 7.66 -21.44 -12.80
CA GLY A 30 8.19 -22.46 -11.89
C GLY A 30 7.73 -22.23 -10.46
N THR A 31 8.47 -22.77 -9.51
CA THR A 31 8.11 -22.75 -8.10
C THR A 31 8.38 -21.40 -7.45
N ILE A 32 7.41 -20.88 -6.68
CA ILE A 32 7.47 -19.58 -6.03
C ILE A 32 7.49 -19.77 -4.51
N ALA A 33 8.50 -19.20 -3.84
CA ALA A 33 8.47 -19.03 -2.40
C ALA A 33 7.73 -17.73 -2.05
N TRP A 34 6.64 -17.83 -1.31
CA TRP A 34 5.84 -16.68 -0.89
C TRP A 34 5.96 -16.53 0.62
N ILE A 35 6.38 -15.34 1.08
CA ILE A 35 6.68 -15.09 2.48
C ILE A 35 5.78 -13.97 2.99
N ASP A 36 5.03 -14.23 4.05
CA ASP A 36 4.25 -13.22 4.74
C ASP A 36 4.15 -13.54 6.24
N PRO A 37 4.07 -12.54 7.13
CA PRO A 37 3.97 -12.79 8.57
C PRO A 37 2.72 -13.54 9.01
N SER A 38 1.60 -13.41 8.27
CA SER A 38 0.32 -13.99 8.68
C SER A 38 -0.52 -14.57 7.55
N PHE A 39 -0.24 -14.25 6.29
CA PHE A 39 -1.10 -14.49 5.13
C PHE A 39 -2.48 -13.89 5.29
N GLU A 40 -2.55 -12.76 6.01
CA GLU A 40 -3.81 -12.18 6.42
C GLU A 40 -4.37 -11.06 5.54
N SER A 41 -4.03 -10.99 4.24
CA SER A 41 -4.40 -9.87 3.35
C SER A 41 -3.74 -8.54 3.74
N GLY A 42 -2.65 -8.59 4.51
CA GLY A 42 -1.86 -7.42 4.90
C GLY A 42 -2.59 -6.44 5.83
N ARG A 43 -2.20 -5.15 5.78
CA ARG A 43 -2.71 -4.11 6.69
C ARG A 43 -4.20 -3.82 6.52
N VAL A 44 -4.75 -3.96 5.31
CA VAL A 44 -6.17 -3.67 5.04
C VAL A 44 -7.10 -4.54 5.90
N ASN A 45 -6.76 -5.83 6.07
CA ASN A 45 -7.52 -6.71 6.96
C ASN A 45 -7.27 -6.41 8.45
N ARG A 46 -6.04 -6.10 8.83
CA ARG A 46 -5.70 -5.91 10.25
C ARG A 46 -6.22 -4.59 10.82
N LYS A 47 -6.31 -3.54 9.99
CA LYS A 47 -6.54 -2.17 10.45
C LYS A 47 -7.71 -1.46 9.79
N TYR A 48 -8.11 -1.83 8.58
CA TYR A 48 -9.03 -1.01 7.77
C TYR A 48 -10.35 -1.69 7.41
N ARG A 49 -10.77 -2.76 8.10
CA ARG A 49 -12.02 -3.47 7.76
C ARG A 49 -13.26 -2.58 7.80
N GLU A 50 -13.34 -1.68 8.78
CA GLU A 50 -14.46 -0.74 8.96
C GLU A 50 -14.37 0.48 8.03
N VAL A 51 -13.25 0.68 7.33
CA VAL A 51 -13.04 1.85 6.47
C VAL A 51 -13.88 1.72 5.21
N PRO A 52 -14.70 2.72 4.85
CA PRO A 52 -15.34 2.77 3.55
C PRO A 52 -14.28 2.98 2.47
N SER A 53 -14.32 2.15 1.43
CA SER A 53 -13.39 2.26 0.30
C SER A 53 -13.67 3.48 -0.56
N ASN A 54 -12.65 3.92 -1.28
CA ASN A 54 -12.75 4.90 -2.37
C ASN A 54 -12.79 4.22 -3.76
N THR A 55 -12.93 2.89 -3.78
CA THR A 55 -12.87 2.04 -4.97
C THR A 55 -14.24 1.42 -5.21
N LYS A 56 -14.73 1.47 -6.45
CA LYS A 56 -15.99 0.84 -6.83
C LYS A 56 -15.93 -0.69 -6.65
N VAL A 57 -17.03 -1.31 -6.25
CA VAL A 57 -17.13 -2.76 -6.06
C VAL A 57 -16.71 -3.52 -7.34
N ALA A 58 -17.12 -3.05 -8.52
CA ALA A 58 -16.74 -3.66 -9.80
C ALA A 58 -15.22 -3.82 -9.98
N LEU A 59 -14.42 -2.91 -9.42
CA LEU A 59 -12.96 -2.97 -9.54
C LEU A 59 -12.33 -4.03 -8.63
N PHE A 60 -12.98 -4.35 -7.50
CA PHE A 60 -12.58 -5.50 -6.67
C PHE A 60 -12.93 -6.82 -7.36
N GLN A 61 -14.11 -6.93 -7.98
CA GLN A 61 -14.46 -8.09 -8.83
C GLN A 61 -13.49 -8.28 -10.00
N ALA A 62 -13.13 -7.18 -10.68
CA ALA A 62 -12.16 -7.19 -11.76
C ALA A 62 -10.77 -7.63 -11.27
N TYR A 63 -10.37 -7.23 -10.06
CA TYR A 63 -9.16 -7.72 -9.41
C TYR A 63 -9.21 -9.24 -9.18
N ALA A 64 -10.32 -9.75 -8.61
CA ALA A 64 -10.48 -11.17 -8.28
C ALA A 64 -10.52 -12.10 -9.50
N THR A 65 -10.79 -11.57 -10.69
CA THR A 65 -10.92 -12.35 -11.93
C THR A 65 -9.83 -12.01 -12.94
N ALA A 66 -8.82 -11.24 -12.54
CA ALA A 66 -7.84 -10.67 -13.46
C ALA A 66 -6.90 -11.72 -14.07
N THR A 67 -6.57 -12.78 -13.35
CA THR A 67 -5.60 -13.81 -13.79
C THR A 67 -6.23 -15.20 -13.73
N GLN A 68 -5.79 -16.12 -14.59
CA GLN A 68 -6.32 -17.48 -14.63
C GLN A 68 -6.27 -18.23 -13.29
N PRO A 69 -5.17 -18.17 -12.50
CA PRO A 69 -5.14 -18.78 -11.17
C PRO A 69 -6.25 -18.26 -10.24
N PHE A 70 -6.58 -16.97 -10.32
CA PHE A 70 -7.63 -16.40 -9.50
C PHE A 70 -9.03 -16.85 -9.96
N LYS A 71 -9.28 -16.87 -11.28
CA LYS A 71 -10.55 -17.36 -11.83
C LYS A 71 -10.82 -18.78 -11.37
N THR A 72 -9.82 -19.66 -11.45
CA THR A 72 -9.92 -21.04 -10.98
C THR A 72 -10.23 -21.12 -9.48
N ILE A 73 -9.68 -20.23 -8.65
CA ILE A 73 -10.03 -20.19 -7.22
C ILE A 73 -11.48 -19.74 -7.04
N VAL A 74 -11.90 -18.67 -7.71
CA VAL A 74 -13.27 -18.15 -7.63
C VAL A 74 -14.30 -19.20 -8.06
N GLU A 75 -14.04 -19.90 -9.18
CA GLU A 75 -14.93 -20.93 -9.74
C GLU A 75 -15.05 -22.18 -8.85
N ASN A 76 -13.97 -22.55 -8.15
CA ASN A 76 -13.94 -23.76 -7.31
C ASN A 76 -14.24 -23.51 -5.82
N SER A 77 -14.45 -22.26 -5.43
CA SER A 77 -14.74 -21.92 -4.03
C SER A 77 -16.19 -22.27 -3.66
N CYS A 78 -16.39 -22.96 -2.53
CA CYS A 78 -17.72 -23.27 -2.02
C CYS A 78 -18.53 -21.99 -1.77
N LEU A 79 -19.86 -22.06 -1.96
CA LEU A 79 -20.76 -20.94 -1.76
C LEU A 79 -21.52 -21.07 -0.42
N PRO A 80 -21.78 -19.96 0.31
CA PRO A 80 -21.32 -18.59 0.00
C PRO A 80 -19.85 -18.36 0.37
N ASN A 81 -19.18 -17.51 -0.41
CA ASN A 81 -17.80 -17.03 -0.18
C ASN A 81 -17.68 -15.52 -0.36
N ALA A 82 -16.47 -14.95 -0.20
CA ALA A 82 -16.25 -13.51 -0.31
C ALA A 82 -16.64 -12.95 -1.68
N PHE A 83 -16.38 -13.68 -2.77
CA PHE A 83 -16.70 -13.26 -4.14
C PHE A 83 -18.21 -13.18 -4.37
N SER A 84 -18.95 -14.21 -3.95
CA SER A 84 -20.42 -14.24 -4.06
C SER A 84 -21.11 -13.21 -3.17
N SER A 85 -20.49 -12.87 -2.04
CA SER A 85 -20.98 -11.82 -1.14
C SER A 85 -20.75 -10.44 -1.76
N MET A 86 -19.58 -10.20 -2.35
CA MET A 86 -19.24 -8.97 -3.06
C MET A 86 -20.08 -8.78 -4.33
N ALA A 87 -20.47 -9.87 -5.02
CA ALA A 87 -21.31 -9.82 -6.22
C ALA A 87 -22.73 -9.31 -5.95
N LYS A 88 -23.22 -9.42 -4.72
CA LYS A 88 -24.56 -8.93 -4.31
C LYS A 88 -24.59 -7.43 -4.04
N LEU A 89 -23.43 -6.78 -3.95
CA LEU A 89 -23.35 -5.33 -3.72
C LEU A 89 -23.59 -4.56 -5.03
N ASP A 90 -23.92 -3.27 -4.89
CA ASP A 90 -24.02 -2.35 -6.03
C ASP A 90 -22.62 -2.13 -6.64
N GLN A 91 -22.46 -2.58 -7.89
CA GLN A 91 -21.17 -2.60 -8.59
C GLN A 91 -20.62 -1.20 -8.88
N GLU A 92 -21.51 -0.19 -8.96
CA GLU A 92 -21.15 1.19 -9.25
C GLU A 92 -20.86 2.03 -8.01
N LYS A 93 -21.09 1.47 -6.82
CA LYS A 93 -20.82 2.12 -5.53
C LYS A 93 -19.54 1.61 -4.88
N THR A 94 -19.11 2.32 -3.84
CA THR A 94 -18.06 1.88 -2.92
C THR A 94 -18.64 0.95 -1.84
N CYS A 95 -17.79 0.15 -1.20
CA CYS A 95 -18.16 -0.70 -0.06
C CYS A 95 -17.17 -0.55 1.11
N HIS A 96 -17.45 -1.15 2.27
CA HIS A 96 -16.45 -1.26 3.33
C HIS A 96 -15.31 -2.20 2.92
N LEU A 97 -14.08 -1.88 3.32
CA LEU A 97 -12.88 -2.62 2.92
C LEU A 97 -12.81 -4.05 3.48
N HIS A 98 -13.65 -4.43 4.44
CA HIS A 98 -13.76 -5.82 4.87
C HIS A 98 -14.09 -6.77 3.70
N TYR A 99 -14.95 -6.38 2.76
CA TYR A 99 -15.27 -7.20 1.58
C TYR A 99 -14.02 -7.46 0.72
N ALA A 100 -13.21 -6.42 0.50
CA ALA A 100 -11.96 -6.53 -0.25
C ALA A 100 -10.91 -7.35 0.52
N ALA A 101 -10.85 -7.21 1.85
CA ALA A 101 -9.96 -7.99 2.70
C ALA A 101 -10.30 -9.49 2.68
N ASP A 102 -11.59 -9.83 2.73
CA ASP A 102 -12.09 -11.21 2.66
C ASP A 102 -11.85 -11.81 1.28
N MET A 103 -12.10 -11.05 0.21
CA MET A 103 -11.76 -11.47 -1.17
C MET A 103 -10.26 -11.79 -1.31
N VAL A 104 -9.38 -10.94 -0.77
CA VAL A 104 -7.92 -11.19 -0.81
C VAL A 104 -7.55 -12.40 0.06
N ARG A 105 -8.27 -12.67 1.15
CA ARG A 105 -8.06 -13.87 2.00
C ARG A 105 -8.39 -15.12 1.21
N ASP A 106 -9.57 -15.19 0.59
CA ASP A 106 -10.01 -16.35 -0.17
C ASP A 106 -9.04 -16.66 -1.32
N LEU A 107 -8.57 -15.62 -2.04
CA LEU A 107 -7.53 -15.78 -3.07
C LEU A 107 -6.22 -16.29 -2.47
N THR A 108 -5.77 -15.72 -1.35
CA THR A 108 -4.54 -16.14 -0.67
C THR A 108 -4.59 -17.61 -0.28
N ASP A 109 -5.69 -18.06 0.31
CA ASP A 109 -5.87 -19.44 0.74
C ASP A 109 -5.97 -20.42 -0.43
N GLY A 110 -6.56 -20.00 -1.55
CA GLY A 110 -6.57 -20.77 -2.78
C GLY A 110 -5.17 -20.93 -3.38
N LEU A 111 -4.39 -19.84 -3.48
CA LEU A 111 -3.03 -19.86 -4.03
C LEU A 111 -2.07 -20.71 -3.20
N ARG A 112 -2.21 -20.69 -1.86
CA ARG A 112 -1.38 -21.48 -0.94
C ARG A 112 -1.56 -23.00 -1.10
N LYS A 113 -2.64 -23.44 -1.74
CA LYS A 113 -2.91 -24.86 -2.02
C LYS A 113 -2.31 -25.35 -3.33
N MET A 114 -1.71 -24.47 -4.13
CA MET A 114 -1.10 -24.83 -5.41
C MET A 114 0.28 -25.46 -5.20
N ASP A 115 0.56 -26.56 -5.90
CA ASP A 115 1.82 -27.32 -5.76
C ASP A 115 3.09 -26.49 -6.08
N SER A 116 2.95 -25.47 -6.91
CA SER A 116 4.02 -24.55 -7.30
C SER A 116 4.27 -23.43 -6.29
N VAL A 117 3.57 -23.39 -5.15
CA VAL A 117 3.69 -22.34 -4.13
C VAL A 117 4.21 -22.91 -2.82
N TYR A 118 5.34 -22.38 -2.35
CA TYR A 118 5.83 -22.61 -0.99
C TYR A 118 5.55 -21.39 -0.12
N ALA A 119 4.49 -21.47 0.68
CA ALA A 119 4.11 -20.42 1.61
C ALA A 119 4.87 -20.57 2.93
N TYR A 120 5.66 -19.55 3.30
CA TYR A 120 6.37 -19.49 4.58
C TYR A 120 5.83 -18.37 5.43
N ARG A 121 5.31 -18.71 6.61
CA ARG A 121 4.91 -17.74 7.61
C ARG A 121 6.14 -17.18 8.31
N GLY A 122 6.49 -15.92 8.05
CA GLY A 122 7.71 -15.33 8.57
C GLY A 122 8.10 -14.02 7.91
N PHE A 123 9.36 -13.65 8.07
CA PHE A 123 9.93 -12.39 7.60
C PHE A 123 11.20 -12.66 6.81
N VAL A 124 11.38 -11.92 5.71
CA VAL A 124 12.68 -11.85 5.07
C VAL A 124 13.55 -10.90 5.90
N THR A 125 14.70 -11.38 6.37
CA THR A 125 15.63 -10.60 7.19
C THR A 125 16.75 -10.01 6.34
N ALA A 126 17.22 -10.77 5.35
CA ALA A 126 18.26 -10.34 4.43
C ALA A 126 18.11 -11.01 3.05
N ALA A 127 18.64 -10.37 2.00
CA ALA A 127 18.86 -10.99 0.71
C ALA A 127 20.20 -10.52 0.13
N ASN A 128 21.01 -11.47 -0.35
CA ASN A 128 22.32 -11.22 -0.92
C ASN A 128 22.34 -11.59 -2.40
N LEU A 129 22.72 -10.65 -3.26
CA LEU A 129 22.99 -10.85 -4.67
C LEU A 129 24.48 -11.12 -4.85
N VAL A 130 24.80 -12.21 -5.56
CA VAL A 130 26.16 -12.50 -6.02
C VAL A 130 26.17 -12.43 -7.54
N GLU A 131 26.92 -11.48 -8.09
CA GLU A 131 27.14 -11.41 -9.54
C GLU A 131 28.25 -12.38 -9.94
N LYS A 132 27.89 -13.44 -10.67
CA LYS A 132 28.89 -14.30 -11.31
C LYS A 132 29.24 -13.73 -12.67
N VAL A 133 30.34 -12.99 -12.73
CA VAL A 133 30.99 -12.66 -14.00
C VAL A 133 31.55 -13.96 -14.58
N LYS A 134 30.99 -14.45 -15.69
CA LYS A 134 31.61 -15.55 -16.43
C LYS A 134 33.01 -15.10 -16.87
N PRO A 135 34.08 -15.88 -16.62
CA PRO A 135 35.41 -15.53 -17.10
C PRO A 135 35.36 -15.38 -18.62
N GLN A 136 35.83 -14.23 -19.12
CA GLN A 136 36.11 -14.06 -20.54
C GLN A 136 37.17 -15.09 -20.93
N HIS A 137 36.82 -16.07 -21.76
CA HIS A 137 37.85 -16.80 -22.49
C HIS A 137 38.59 -15.79 -23.35
N PRO A 138 39.94 -15.73 -23.34
CA PRO A 138 40.69 -14.86 -24.24
C PRO A 138 40.52 -15.41 -25.66
N HIS A 139 39.49 -14.95 -26.38
CA HIS A 139 39.43 -15.11 -27.82
C HIS A 139 40.39 -14.11 -28.44
N ILE A 140 41.57 -14.61 -28.81
CA ILE A 140 42.32 -14.05 -29.93
C ILE A 140 41.48 -14.41 -31.16
N ASP A 141 40.72 -13.45 -31.68
CA ASP A 141 40.41 -13.48 -33.10
C ASP A 141 40.19 -12.07 -33.65
N THR A 142 41.01 -11.74 -34.63
CA THR A 142 40.99 -10.53 -35.43
C THR A 142 39.87 -10.64 -36.46
N SER A 143 38.67 -10.11 -36.16
CA SER A 143 37.77 -9.62 -37.22
C SER A 143 36.74 -8.64 -36.67
N GLU A 144 36.61 -7.51 -37.38
CA GLU A 144 35.66 -6.44 -37.12
C GLU A 144 34.24 -6.93 -37.42
N ASN A 145 33.47 -7.22 -36.37
CA ASN A 145 32.00 -7.10 -36.35
C ASN A 145 31.52 -7.26 -34.90
N ALA A 146 31.56 -6.16 -34.15
CA ALA A 146 31.12 -6.10 -32.77
C ALA A 146 29.58 -6.12 -32.70
N ASN A 147 28.99 -7.31 -32.74
CA ASN A 147 27.66 -7.54 -32.20
C ASN A 147 27.87 -8.05 -30.78
N THR A 148 27.72 -7.17 -29.78
CA THR A 148 27.86 -7.51 -28.36
C THR A 148 26.76 -8.48 -27.96
N ASP A 149 27.13 -9.76 -27.88
CA ASP A 149 26.32 -10.81 -27.27
C ASP A 149 26.00 -10.41 -25.81
N PRO A 150 24.73 -10.44 -25.34
CA PRO A 150 24.42 -10.07 -23.97
C PRO A 150 25.15 -11.03 -23.04
N GLN A 151 26.06 -10.50 -22.22
CA GLN A 151 26.68 -11.23 -21.13
C GLN A 151 25.60 -11.90 -20.27
N THR A 152 25.46 -13.22 -20.40
CA THR A 152 24.56 -14.02 -19.56
C THR A 152 25.20 -14.20 -18.18
N SER A 153 25.02 -13.19 -17.33
CA SER A 153 25.35 -13.24 -15.91
C SER A 153 24.38 -14.20 -15.21
N ASP A 154 24.91 -15.18 -14.47
CA ASP A 154 24.11 -16.16 -13.72
C ASP A 154 23.82 -15.58 -12.32
N ASN A 155 23.11 -14.46 -12.28
CA ASN A 155 22.85 -13.69 -11.06
C ASN A 155 21.87 -14.43 -10.16
N LYS A 156 22.24 -14.63 -8.90
CA LYS A 156 21.40 -15.37 -7.93
C LYS A 156 21.30 -14.61 -6.62
N TRP A 157 20.06 -14.51 -6.14
CA TRP A 157 19.72 -14.04 -4.82
C TRP A 157 19.71 -15.21 -3.85
N THR A 158 20.38 -15.06 -2.71
CA THR A 158 20.19 -15.90 -1.52
C THR A 158 19.38 -15.10 -0.51
N VAL A 159 18.15 -15.54 -0.24
CA VAL A 159 17.18 -14.88 0.63
C VAL A 159 17.09 -15.62 1.96
N ARG A 160 17.28 -14.91 3.08
CA ARG A 160 17.13 -15.43 4.44
C ARG A 160 15.74 -15.12 4.98
N VAL A 161 15.08 -16.17 5.46
CA VAL A 161 13.72 -16.12 5.99
C VAL A 161 13.75 -16.57 7.45
N LYS A 162 13.41 -15.69 8.38
CA LYS A 162 13.14 -16.04 9.78
C LYS A 162 11.67 -16.48 9.89
N ARG A 163 11.43 -17.68 10.40
CA ARG A 163 10.07 -18.19 10.64
C ARG A 163 9.42 -17.42 11.77
N HIS A 164 8.10 -17.20 11.68
CA HIS A 164 7.39 -16.40 12.69
C HIS A 164 7.42 -17.04 14.09
N ASP A 165 7.29 -18.37 14.15
CA ASP A 165 7.11 -19.13 15.40
C ASP A 165 8.36 -19.96 15.76
N SER A 166 9.53 -19.64 15.18
CA SER A 166 10.79 -20.35 15.44
C SER A 166 11.99 -19.41 15.29
N GLU A 167 13.08 -19.71 16.00
CA GLU A 167 14.40 -19.08 15.75
C GLU A 167 15.09 -19.67 14.51
N ASP A 168 14.49 -20.67 13.86
CA ASP A 168 15.01 -21.26 12.63
C ASP A 168 14.99 -20.24 11.48
N GLU A 169 16.14 -20.13 10.81
CA GLU A 169 16.28 -19.46 9.53
C GLU A 169 16.31 -20.47 8.37
N LEU A 170 15.72 -20.07 7.25
CA LEU A 170 15.77 -20.80 5.98
C LEU A 170 16.46 -19.93 4.94
N GLU A 171 17.31 -20.54 4.11
CA GLU A 171 17.88 -19.92 2.92
C GLU A 171 17.18 -20.41 1.65
N ILE A 172 16.80 -19.45 0.81
CA ILE A 172 16.17 -19.68 -0.49
C ILE A 172 17.00 -19.02 -1.58
N GLU A 173 17.43 -19.81 -2.56
CA GLU A 173 18.06 -19.33 -3.77
C GLU A 173 17.01 -19.00 -4.84
N THR A 174 17.13 -17.84 -5.47
CA THR A 174 16.21 -17.42 -6.52
C THR A 174 16.83 -16.50 -7.56
N SER A 175 16.23 -16.44 -8.74
CA SER A 175 16.56 -15.44 -9.77
C SER A 175 15.65 -14.22 -9.72
N ARG A 176 14.59 -14.21 -8.89
CA ARG A 176 13.68 -13.07 -8.74
C ARG A 176 13.31 -12.85 -7.29
N LEU A 177 13.59 -11.66 -6.76
CA LEU A 177 13.13 -11.17 -5.47
C LEU A 177 12.14 -10.03 -5.71
N ILE A 178 10.87 -10.24 -5.33
CA ILE A 178 9.80 -9.26 -5.49
C ILE A 178 9.37 -8.74 -4.11
N LEU A 179 9.51 -7.43 -3.90
CA LEU A 179 9.19 -6.76 -2.65
C LEU A 179 7.78 -6.13 -2.71
N CYS A 180 6.86 -6.67 -1.91
CA CYS A 180 5.49 -6.17 -1.72
C CYS A 180 5.26 -5.84 -0.23
N THR A 181 6.23 -5.14 0.37
CA THR A 181 6.37 -4.99 1.84
C THR A 181 5.30 -4.13 2.51
N GLY A 182 4.58 -3.31 1.74
CA GLY A 182 3.54 -2.44 2.28
C GLY A 182 4.09 -1.15 2.92
N SER A 183 3.19 -0.46 3.61
CA SER A 183 3.43 0.84 4.23
C SER A 183 2.60 0.99 5.51
N HIS A 184 2.98 1.94 6.35
CA HIS A 184 2.26 2.37 7.55
C HIS A 184 1.94 3.88 7.49
N PRO A 185 0.95 4.37 8.24
CA PRO A 185 0.72 5.81 8.37
C PRO A 185 2.00 6.54 8.76
N THR A 186 2.29 7.65 8.09
CA THR A 186 3.51 8.43 8.36
C THR A 186 3.40 9.07 9.75
N ASN A 187 4.35 8.74 10.63
CA ASN A 187 4.42 9.35 11.94
C ASN A 187 5.32 10.59 11.88
N ILE A 188 4.74 11.76 12.12
CA ILE A 188 5.46 13.02 12.24
C ILE A 188 5.50 13.48 13.70
N PRO A 189 6.58 14.15 14.14
CA PRO A 189 6.60 14.80 15.44
C PRO A 189 5.44 15.78 15.63
N VAL A 190 5.03 16.01 16.89
CA VAL A 190 4.10 17.11 17.19
C VAL A 190 4.79 18.41 16.75
N PRO A 191 4.16 19.26 15.91
CA PRO A 191 4.85 20.39 15.29
C PRO A 191 5.40 21.43 16.27
N ILE A 192 4.80 21.54 17.46
CA ILE A 192 5.22 22.46 18.53
C ILE A 192 5.86 21.65 19.65
N PRO A 193 7.20 21.77 19.87
CA PRO A 193 7.89 21.09 20.95
C PRO A 193 7.35 21.49 22.33
N GLY A 194 7.27 20.53 23.25
CA GLY A 194 6.89 20.78 24.64
C GLY A 194 5.39 20.86 24.93
N LEU A 195 4.52 20.71 23.92
CA LEU A 195 3.08 20.55 24.16
C LEU A 195 2.75 19.14 24.67
N ASP A 196 1.92 19.06 25.70
CA ASP A 196 1.38 17.80 26.24
C ASP A 196 0.17 17.35 25.42
N ILE A 197 0.42 16.89 24.19
CA ILE A 197 -0.61 16.42 23.26
C ILE A 197 -0.38 14.95 22.94
N PHE A 198 -1.42 14.14 23.14
CA PHE A 198 -1.38 12.71 22.83
C PHE A 198 -1.52 12.48 21.32
N ARG A 199 -0.63 11.67 20.74
CA ARG A 199 -0.78 11.26 19.33
C ARG A 199 -1.81 10.15 19.23
N LEU A 200 -2.82 10.36 18.38
CA LEU A 200 -3.75 9.32 17.96
C LEU A 200 -3.25 8.70 16.67
N ASP A 201 -3.06 7.39 16.69
CA ASP A 201 -2.67 6.63 15.50
C ASP A 201 -3.79 6.70 14.45
N LEU A 202 -3.42 6.97 13.20
CA LEU A 202 -4.39 7.06 12.10
C LEU A 202 -5.15 5.74 11.91
N ASP A 203 -4.53 4.59 12.16
CA ASP A 203 -5.20 3.29 12.10
C ASP A 203 -6.33 3.20 13.12
N THR A 204 -6.11 3.70 14.33
CA THR A 204 -7.14 3.74 15.40
C THR A 204 -8.26 4.70 15.03
N VAL A 205 -7.93 5.89 14.52
CA VAL A 205 -8.94 6.90 14.14
C VAL A 205 -9.81 6.47 12.96
N LEU A 206 -9.27 5.64 12.06
CA LEU A 206 -10.02 5.09 10.92
C LEU A 206 -10.88 3.88 11.28
N LYS A 207 -10.84 3.41 12.53
CA LYS A 207 -11.61 2.27 13.03
C LYS A 207 -12.61 2.74 14.10
N PRO A 208 -13.85 3.08 13.73
CA PRO A 208 -14.84 3.66 14.64
C PRO A 208 -15.02 2.89 15.96
N SER A 209 -15.03 1.55 15.91
CA SER A 209 -15.16 0.71 17.10
C SER A 209 -14.03 0.95 18.13
N GLU A 210 -12.79 1.06 17.66
CA GLU A 210 -11.60 1.26 18.51
C GLU A 210 -11.47 2.73 18.94
N LEU A 211 -11.77 3.67 18.03
CA LEU A 211 -11.74 5.11 18.33
C LEU A 211 -12.70 5.47 19.46
N ALA A 212 -13.90 4.88 19.48
CA ALA A 212 -14.92 5.12 20.49
C ALA A 212 -14.47 4.74 21.92
N GLU A 213 -13.59 3.74 22.03
CA GLU A 213 -13.01 3.28 23.29
C GLU A 213 -11.74 4.07 23.66
N THR A 214 -11.02 4.57 22.66
CA THR A 214 -9.76 5.29 22.85
C THR A 214 -9.98 6.70 23.40
N LEU A 215 -11.02 7.40 22.93
CA LEU A 215 -11.31 8.77 23.35
C LEU A 215 -12.18 8.82 24.61
N PRO A 216 -11.91 9.76 25.53
CA PRO A 216 -12.68 9.86 26.77
C PRO A 216 -14.10 10.37 26.52
N LYS A 217 -15.07 9.74 27.19
CA LYS A 217 -16.49 10.08 27.09
C LYS A 217 -16.94 11.14 28.09
N SER A 218 -16.31 11.16 29.28
CA SER A 218 -16.77 11.91 30.45
C SER A 218 -16.07 13.24 30.70
N HIS A 219 -15.01 13.56 29.95
CA HIS A 219 -14.27 14.81 30.11
C HIS A 219 -13.93 15.44 28.76
N PRO A 220 -13.78 16.78 28.71
CA PRO A 220 -13.47 17.50 27.47
C PRO A 220 -12.24 16.95 26.76
N SER A 221 -12.31 16.89 25.44
CA SER A 221 -11.17 16.56 24.59
C SER A 221 -11.29 17.28 23.26
N THR A 222 -10.18 17.83 22.80
CA THR A 222 -10.09 18.51 21.51
C THR A 222 -9.05 17.77 20.67
N VAL A 223 -9.50 17.21 19.54
CA VAL A 223 -8.63 16.47 18.61
C VAL A 223 -8.23 17.39 17.46
N ALA A 224 -6.92 17.62 17.32
CA ALA A 224 -6.34 18.21 16.12
C ALA A 224 -6.30 17.17 14.99
N VAL A 225 -6.89 17.46 13.84
CA VAL A 225 -6.77 16.66 12.62
C VAL A 225 -5.94 17.43 11.61
N VAL A 226 -4.77 16.89 11.23
CA VAL A 226 -3.88 17.50 10.24
C VAL A 226 -4.03 16.81 8.89
N GLY A 227 -4.37 17.59 7.86
CA GLY A 227 -4.50 17.16 6.47
C GLY A 227 -5.92 17.22 5.94
N ALA A 228 -6.08 17.11 4.62
CA ALA A 228 -7.36 17.15 3.91
C ALA A 228 -7.49 16.02 2.86
N SER A 229 -6.70 14.96 3.03
CA SER A 229 -6.73 13.75 2.20
C SER A 229 -7.96 12.90 2.51
N HIS A 230 -8.22 11.87 1.71
CA HIS A 230 -9.32 10.92 1.96
C HIS A 230 -9.33 10.36 3.39
N SER A 231 -8.16 9.97 3.92
CA SER A 231 -8.03 9.50 5.30
C SER A 231 -8.31 10.59 6.34
N ALA A 232 -7.93 11.85 6.08
CA ALA A 232 -8.28 12.95 6.98
C ALA A 232 -9.79 13.17 7.05
N ILE A 233 -10.48 13.13 5.90
CA ILE A 233 -11.92 13.33 5.86
C ILE A 233 -12.68 12.18 6.53
N LEU A 234 -12.21 10.94 6.40
CA LEU A 234 -12.77 9.80 7.13
C LEU A 234 -12.50 9.89 8.64
N ALA A 235 -11.31 10.37 9.04
CA ALA A 235 -11.02 10.65 10.44
C ALA A 235 -11.99 11.70 11.02
N ILE A 236 -12.22 12.80 10.30
CA ILE A 236 -13.20 13.83 10.68
C ILE A 236 -14.61 13.25 10.75
N LEU A 237 -15.03 12.46 9.74
CA LEU A 237 -16.32 11.79 9.75
C LEU A 237 -16.51 10.97 11.04
N ASN A 238 -15.55 10.11 11.37
CA ASN A 238 -15.62 9.28 12.56
C ASN A 238 -15.67 10.12 13.85
N LEU A 239 -14.83 11.15 13.97
CA LEU A 239 -14.79 12.03 15.14
C LEU A 239 -16.09 12.85 15.30
N VAL A 240 -16.64 13.39 14.20
CA VAL A 240 -17.91 14.13 14.21
C VAL A 240 -19.06 13.21 14.63
N THR A 241 -19.10 11.98 14.11
CA THR A 241 -20.09 10.97 14.52
C THR A 241 -20.00 10.71 16.02
N LEU A 242 -18.80 10.44 16.56
CA LEU A 242 -18.62 10.23 17.99
C LEU A 242 -19.05 11.44 18.82
N ALA A 243 -18.65 12.65 18.43
CA ALA A 243 -19.00 13.89 19.13
C ALA A 243 -20.52 14.10 19.24
N ARG A 244 -21.27 13.64 18.23
CA ARG A 244 -22.73 13.77 18.17
C ARG A 244 -23.49 12.64 18.85
N GLU A 245 -22.90 11.45 18.95
CA GLU A 245 -23.61 10.25 19.41
C GLU A 245 -23.22 9.78 20.81
N SER A 246 -21.94 9.86 21.18
CA SER A 246 -21.46 9.23 22.42
C SER A 246 -20.38 10.00 23.20
N HIS A 247 -19.77 11.02 22.60
CA HIS A 247 -18.73 11.85 23.21
C HIS A 247 -19.13 13.33 23.20
N PRO A 248 -20.12 13.77 24.00
CA PRO A 248 -20.70 15.12 23.91
C PRO A 248 -19.73 16.27 24.20
N HIS A 249 -18.58 15.96 24.81
CA HIS A 249 -17.52 16.92 25.11
C HIS A 249 -16.34 16.88 24.12
N LEU A 250 -16.44 16.08 23.06
CA LEU A 250 -15.43 15.99 22.00
C LEU A 250 -15.57 17.18 21.05
N ARG A 251 -14.45 17.87 20.82
CA ARG A 251 -14.29 18.95 19.84
C ARG A 251 -13.19 18.61 18.86
N ILE A 252 -13.23 19.23 17.69
CA ILE A 252 -12.30 18.95 16.59
C ILE A 252 -11.73 20.27 16.08
N LYS A 253 -10.41 20.33 15.89
CA LYS A 253 -9.76 21.39 15.12
C LYS A 253 -9.13 20.79 13.88
N TRP A 254 -9.60 21.19 12.70
CA TRP A 254 -9.14 20.66 11.44
C TRP A 254 -8.19 21.62 10.74
N PHE A 255 -6.92 21.22 10.65
CA PHE A 255 -5.85 22.00 10.02
C PHE A 255 -5.67 21.58 8.57
N THR A 256 -5.89 22.50 7.64
CA THR A 256 -5.74 22.26 6.20
C THR A 256 -4.91 23.34 5.52
N ARG A 257 -4.12 22.95 4.50
CA ARG A 257 -3.31 23.89 3.70
C ARG A 257 -3.97 24.34 2.40
N HIS A 258 -4.97 23.59 1.94
CA HIS A 258 -5.61 23.79 0.64
C HIS A 258 -7.11 23.49 0.73
N PRO A 259 -7.91 24.02 -0.22
CA PRO A 259 -9.29 23.59 -0.39
C PRO A 259 -9.41 22.09 -0.64
N LEU A 260 -10.59 21.54 -0.34
CA LEU A 260 -10.92 20.15 -0.62
C LEU A 260 -10.82 19.89 -2.13
N ARG A 261 -10.24 18.74 -2.49
CA ARG A 261 -10.05 18.33 -3.88
C ARG A 261 -10.82 17.03 -4.12
N TYR A 262 -11.73 17.05 -5.07
CA TYR A 262 -12.52 15.89 -5.45
C TYR A 262 -11.91 15.18 -6.66
N ALA A 263 -12.20 13.90 -6.79
CA ALA A 263 -11.96 13.21 -8.05
C ALA A 263 -13.06 13.58 -9.04
N GLU A 264 -12.67 13.90 -10.27
CA GLU A 264 -13.59 14.34 -11.32
C GLU A 264 -13.60 13.30 -12.44
N TYR A 265 -14.78 12.77 -12.77
CA TYR A 265 -14.93 11.76 -13.81
C TYR A 265 -14.92 12.44 -15.18
N MET A 266 -13.92 12.10 -15.98
CA MET A 266 -13.73 12.58 -17.35
C MET A 266 -14.12 11.47 -18.34
N ASP A 267 -14.02 11.76 -19.63
CA ASP A 267 -14.24 10.75 -20.68
C ASP A 267 -13.10 9.71 -20.67
N GLY A 268 -13.37 8.53 -20.10
CA GLY A 268 -12.42 7.41 -20.04
C GLY A 268 -11.33 7.47 -18.97
N TRP A 269 -11.24 8.55 -18.16
CA TRP A 269 -10.27 8.68 -17.07
C TRP A 269 -10.84 9.51 -15.90
N ILE A 270 -10.07 9.64 -14.81
CA ILE A 270 -10.48 10.38 -13.61
C ILE A 270 -9.38 11.37 -13.27
N LEU A 271 -9.71 12.66 -13.19
CA LEU A 271 -8.80 13.68 -12.69
C LEU A 271 -8.68 13.55 -11.18
N ARG A 272 -7.44 13.57 -10.67
CA ARG A 272 -7.10 13.32 -9.26
C ARG A 272 -7.60 11.96 -8.79
N ASP A 273 -7.36 10.92 -9.60
CA ASP A 273 -7.82 9.57 -9.33
C ASP A 273 -7.18 8.96 -8.06
N ASN A 274 -5.99 9.41 -7.68
CA ASN A 274 -5.29 8.91 -6.48
C ASN A 274 -5.36 9.87 -5.31
N THR A 275 -5.51 11.17 -5.57
CA THR A 275 -5.44 12.22 -4.55
C THR A 275 -6.79 12.86 -4.22
N GLY A 276 -7.78 12.74 -5.10
CA GLY A 276 -9.11 13.33 -4.96
C GLY A 276 -10.06 12.51 -4.08
N LEU A 277 -10.95 13.20 -3.38
CA LEU A 277 -12.01 12.59 -2.56
C LEU A 277 -13.03 11.86 -3.44
N LYS A 278 -13.46 10.68 -2.97
CA LYS A 278 -14.47 9.80 -3.59
C LYS A 278 -15.35 9.13 -2.53
N GLY A 279 -16.47 8.57 -2.98
CA GLY A 279 -17.38 7.79 -2.14
C GLY A 279 -17.84 8.57 -0.91
N SER A 280 -18.01 7.88 0.21
CA SER A 280 -18.53 8.47 1.45
C SER A 280 -17.74 9.67 1.95
N ALA A 281 -16.41 9.70 1.76
CA ALA A 281 -15.60 10.85 2.16
C ALA A 281 -15.95 12.09 1.31
N ALA A 282 -16.15 11.93 0.00
CA ALA A 282 -16.56 13.05 -0.86
C ALA A 282 -17.97 13.52 -0.51
N ASP A 283 -18.90 12.60 -0.28
CA ASP A 283 -20.28 12.92 0.04
C ASP A 283 -20.38 13.64 1.39
N PHE A 284 -19.65 13.17 2.41
CA PHE A 284 -19.54 13.83 3.70
C PHE A 284 -18.91 15.22 3.58
N ALA A 285 -17.79 15.34 2.85
CA ALA A 285 -17.11 16.62 2.68
C ALA A 285 -18.03 17.68 2.04
N ARG A 286 -18.74 17.34 0.95
CA ARG A 286 -19.69 18.25 0.30
C ARG A 286 -20.84 18.65 1.21
N ALA A 287 -21.36 17.71 1.99
CA ALA A 287 -22.52 17.93 2.84
C ALA A 287 -22.20 18.67 4.14
N GLN A 288 -20.95 18.64 4.61
CA GLN A 288 -20.63 19.03 5.98
C GLN A 288 -19.40 19.94 6.14
N LEU A 289 -18.43 19.88 5.22
CA LEU A 289 -17.09 20.47 5.42
C LEU A 289 -16.74 21.60 4.45
N GLU A 290 -17.49 21.78 3.37
CA GLU A 290 -17.28 22.89 2.44
C GLU A 290 -17.43 24.25 3.13
N ASP A 291 -16.66 25.25 2.72
CA ASP A 291 -16.60 26.55 3.41
C ASP A 291 -17.97 27.25 3.48
N GLY A 292 -18.78 27.13 2.43
CA GLY A 292 -20.14 27.68 2.39
C GLY A 292 -21.18 26.88 3.19
N VAL A 293 -20.79 25.72 3.74
CA VAL A 293 -21.69 24.77 4.41
C VAL A 293 -21.30 24.56 5.87
N LEU A 294 -20.01 24.55 6.18
CA LEU A 294 -19.48 24.14 7.49
C LEU A 294 -20.14 24.87 8.65
N SER A 295 -20.27 26.21 8.59
CA SER A 295 -20.80 27.01 9.70
C SER A 295 -22.25 26.69 10.08
N THR A 296 -23.03 26.08 9.17
CA THR A 296 -24.43 25.70 9.41
C THR A 296 -24.63 24.18 9.48
N SER A 297 -23.58 23.40 9.23
CA SER A 297 -23.66 21.95 9.20
C SER A 297 -23.60 21.33 10.60
N PRO A 298 -24.14 20.11 10.77
CA PRO A 298 -23.88 19.31 11.97
C PRO A 298 -22.39 19.16 12.34
N ALA A 299 -21.48 19.09 11.36
CA ALA A 299 -20.05 19.06 11.65
C ALA A 299 -19.54 20.38 12.25
N GLY A 300 -19.97 21.53 11.75
CA GLY A 300 -19.54 22.84 12.28
C GLY A 300 -19.99 23.13 13.72
N GLN A 301 -20.93 22.36 14.26
CA GLN A 301 -21.31 22.45 15.68
C GLN A 301 -20.23 21.89 16.62
N VAL A 302 -19.31 21.08 16.11
CA VAL A 302 -18.27 20.39 16.88
C VAL A 302 -16.85 20.58 16.32
N LEU A 303 -16.73 21.13 15.11
CA LEU A 303 -15.49 21.26 14.36
C LEU A 303 -15.22 22.72 13.97
N ASP A 304 -14.01 23.18 14.30
CA ASP A 304 -13.43 24.42 13.77
C ASP A 304 -12.42 24.10 12.66
N LYS A 305 -12.54 24.76 11.51
CA LYS A 305 -11.55 24.68 10.43
C LYS A 305 -10.48 25.75 10.63
N VAL A 306 -9.22 25.35 10.56
CA VAL A 306 -8.04 26.21 10.69
C VAL A 306 -7.28 26.21 9.36
N ASP A 307 -7.26 27.36 8.69
CA ASP A 307 -6.54 27.53 7.42
C ASP A 307 -5.03 27.75 7.66
N CYS A 308 -4.24 26.76 7.26
CA CYS A 308 -2.79 26.73 7.31
C CYS A 308 -2.14 26.99 5.94
N GLY A 309 -2.93 27.45 4.95
CA GLY A 309 -2.44 27.82 3.63
C GLY A 309 -1.44 28.97 3.67
N GLU A 310 -0.78 29.20 2.52
CA GLU A 310 0.04 30.41 2.29
C GLU A 310 1.17 30.62 3.32
N GLY A 311 1.73 29.55 3.88
CA GLY A 311 2.83 29.62 4.84
C GLY A 311 2.42 29.95 6.29
N LYS A 312 1.13 30.01 6.60
CA LYS A 312 0.59 30.30 7.95
C LYS A 312 0.67 29.12 8.91
N GLU A 313 1.13 27.96 8.46
CA GLU A 313 1.10 26.70 9.21
C GLU A 313 1.74 26.80 10.61
N ALA A 314 2.95 27.33 10.72
CA ALA A 314 3.65 27.46 12.00
C ALA A 314 2.90 28.39 12.98
N GLU A 315 2.37 29.51 12.48
CA GLU A 315 1.60 30.47 13.27
C GLU A 315 0.29 29.83 13.77
N MET A 316 -0.44 29.16 12.89
CA MET A 316 -1.71 28.52 13.23
C MET A 316 -1.50 27.36 14.20
N TYR A 317 -0.44 26.57 14.05
CA TYR A 317 -0.10 25.53 15.00
C TYR A 317 0.25 26.10 16.38
N ALA A 318 1.09 27.14 16.44
CA ALA A 318 1.44 27.78 17.70
C ALA A 318 0.21 28.37 18.42
N LYS A 319 -0.75 28.88 17.65
CA LYS A 319 -1.98 29.47 18.18
C LYS A 319 -2.99 28.43 18.68
N TYR A 320 -3.25 27.38 17.91
CA TYR A 320 -4.41 26.50 18.14
C TYR A 320 -4.06 25.12 18.69
N LEU A 321 -2.85 24.59 18.49
CA LEU A 321 -2.48 23.29 19.07
C LEU A 321 -2.44 23.28 20.60
N PRO A 322 -2.07 24.36 21.32
CA PRO A 322 -2.14 24.37 22.78
C PRO A 322 -3.53 24.09 23.37
N GLU A 323 -4.59 24.24 22.59
CA GLU A 323 -5.98 23.93 23.00
C GLU A 323 -6.35 22.45 22.80
N CYS A 324 -5.50 21.67 22.13
CA CYS A 324 -5.78 20.29 21.76
C CYS A 324 -5.22 19.31 22.79
N SER A 325 -6.01 18.29 23.14
CA SER A 325 -5.53 17.17 23.98
C SER A 325 -4.94 16.04 23.14
N HIS A 326 -5.36 15.94 21.88
CA HIS A 326 -4.90 14.90 20.96
C HIS A 326 -4.57 15.47 19.57
N ILE A 327 -3.74 14.75 18.82
CA ILE A 327 -3.43 15.05 17.42
C ILE A 327 -3.38 13.77 16.58
N VAL A 328 -4.05 13.79 15.42
CA VAL A 328 -3.92 12.79 14.37
C VAL A 328 -3.40 13.44 13.09
N SER A 329 -2.38 12.83 12.49
CA SER A 329 -1.76 13.30 11.25
C SER A 329 -2.10 12.37 10.09
N ALA A 330 -2.88 12.85 9.13
CA ALA A 330 -3.28 12.12 7.93
C ALA A 330 -2.53 12.61 6.69
N VAL A 331 -1.19 12.59 6.79
CA VAL A 331 -0.26 13.23 5.84
C VAL A 331 0.36 12.27 4.81
N GLY A 332 -0.08 11.01 4.80
CA GLY A 332 0.37 9.99 3.84
C GLY A 332 0.96 8.76 4.53
N PHE A 333 1.55 7.88 3.72
CA PHE A 333 2.07 6.59 4.17
C PHE A 333 3.57 6.49 3.93
N THR A 334 4.27 5.92 4.89
CA THR A 334 5.71 5.63 4.80
C THR A 334 5.89 4.15 4.52
N ARG A 335 6.74 3.83 3.54
CA ARG A 335 7.07 2.45 3.18
C ARG A 335 7.62 1.69 4.40
N ASP A 336 7.16 0.45 4.59
CA ASP A 336 7.70 -0.41 5.64
C ASP A 336 9.20 -0.71 5.37
N PRO A 337 10.01 -0.92 6.42
CA PRO A 337 11.43 -1.25 6.27
C PRO A 337 11.64 -2.43 5.32
N LEU A 338 12.71 -2.38 4.53
CA LEU A 338 13.09 -3.51 3.67
C LEU A 338 13.99 -4.47 4.45
N PRO A 339 14.05 -5.75 4.04
CA PRO A 339 15.13 -6.62 4.46
C PRO A 339 16.48 -5.98 4.14
N GLN A 340 17.54 -6.44 4.82
CA GLN A 340 18.90 -6.04 4.46
C GLN A 340 19.22 -6.56 3.04
N LEU A 341 19.42 -5.65 2.09
CA LEU A 341 19.78 -6.01 0.71
C LEU A 341 21.26 -5.74 0.49
N VAL A 342 21.98 -6.76 0.03
CA VAL A 342 23.44 -6.73 -0.16
C VAL A 342 23.77 -7.22 -1.57
N LYS A 343 24.77 -6.61 -2.19
CA LYS A 343 25.38 -7.05 -3.45
C LYS A 343 26.89 -7.15 -3.26
N ASP A 344 27.46 -8.32 -3.53
CA ASP A 344 28.90 -8.59 -3.40
C ASP A 344 29.49 -8.13 -2.06
N GLY A 345 28.74 -8.36 -0.97
CA GLY A 345 29.15 -8.01 0.40
C GLY A 345 28.92 -6.56 0.81
N ARG A 346 28.35 -5.70 -0.05
CA ARG A 346 28.06 -4.29 0.26
C ARG A 346 26.55 -4.00 0.32
N PRO A 347 26.07 -3.18 1.27
CA PRO A 347 24.67 -2.76 1.28
C PRO A 347 24.27 -2.05 -0.02
N LEU A 348 23.09 -2.38 -0.54
CA LEU A 348 22.54 -1.76 -1.74
C LEU A 348 21.85 -0.44 -1.40
N ALA A 349 22.36 0.65 -1.97
CA ALA A 349 21.64 1.91 -2.08
C ALA A 349 20.92 1.94 -3.43
N MET A 350 19.59 1.93 -3.41
CA MET A 350 18.79 1.69 -4.61
C MET A 350 17.63 2.68 -4.76
N GLU A 351 17.21 2.86 -6.00
CA GLU A 351 16.04 3.62 -6.42
C GLU A 351 15.07 2.70 -7.17
N PHE A 352 13.78 2.98 -7.02
CA PHE A 352 12.72 2.19 -7.66
C PHE A 352 12.28 2.86 -8.96
N ASP A 353 12.27 2.10 -10.04
CA ASP A 353 11.70 2.54 -11.31
C ASP A 353 10.19 2.31 -11.31
N HIS A 354 9.47 3.42 -11.18
CA HIS A 354 8.02 3.45 -11.12
C HIS A 354 7.30 3.04 -12.41
N GLU A 355 8.00 2.89 -13.54
CA GLU A 355 7.41 2.51 -14.83
C GLU A 355 7.57 1.00 -15.09
N SER A 356 8.74 0.44 -14.77
CA SER A 356 9.09 -0.97 -15.02
C SER A 356 8.92 -1.89 -13.81
N GLY A 357 8.85 -1.33 -12.60
CA GLY A 357 8.83 -2.10 -11.35
C GLY A 357 10.18 -2.71 -10.96
N GLN A 358 11.26 -2.29 -11.62
CA GLN A 358 12.64 -2.72 -11.34
C GLN A 358 13.33 -1.78 -10.35
N PHE A 359 14.50 -2.20 -9.87
CA PHE A 359 15.40 -1.34 -9.10
C PHE A 359 16.69 -1.08 -9.86
N HIS A 360 17.27 0.08 -9.62
CA HIS A 360 18.63 0.41 -10.04
C HIS A 360 19.42 0.95 -8.85
N GLU A 361 20.75 0.87 -8.93
CA GLU A 361 21.62 1.55 -7.97
C GLU A 361 21.36 3.07 -8.01
N GLN A 362 21.50 3.74 -6.87
CA GLN A 362 21.29 5.19 -6.74
C GLN A 362 22.13 6.01 -7.74
N ALA A 363 21.72 7.25 -7.97
CA ALA A 363 22.43 8.20 -8.84
C ALA A 363 22.54 7.71 -10.31
N GLY A 364 21.50 7.03 -10.80
CA GLY A 364 21.46 6.50 -12.17
C GLY A 364 22.41 5.32 -12.42
N GLY A 365 22.71 4.56 -11.37
CA GLY A 365 23.56 3.38 -11.46
C GLY A 365 22.89 2.23 -12.25
N LYS A 366 23.58 1.09 -12.31
CA LYS A 366 23.12 -0.07 -13.10
C LYS A 366 21.84 -0.66 -12.50
N GLY A 367 21.02 -1.26 -13.37
CA GLY A 367 19.87 -2.07 -12.95
C GLY A 367 20.31 -3.20 -12.01
N ILE A 368 19.52 -3.48 -10.98
CA ILE A 368 19.77 -4.54 -10.01
C ILE A 368 19.02 -5.80 -10.49
N PRO A 369 19.73 -6.79 -11.03
CA PRO A 369 19.11 -7.91 -11.73
C PRO A 369 18.27 -8.77 -10.79
N GLY A 370 17.05 -9.11 -11.24
CA GLY A 370 16.11 -9.93 -10.49
C GLY A 370 15.43 -9.24 -9.30
N LEU A 371 15.67 -7.96 -9.04
CA LEU A 371 15.01 -7.23 -7.94
C LEU A 371 13.83 -6.40 -8.47
N PHE A 372 12.65 -6.64 -7.93
CA PHE A 372 11.41 -5.99 -8.36
C PHE A 372 10.55 -5.56 -7.18
N GLY A 373 9.66 -4.59 -7.40
CA GLY A 373 8.81 -4.01 -6.35
C GLY A 373 7.39 -3.77 -6.85
N ALA A 374 6.41 -3.90 -5.94
CA ALA A 374 5.03 -3.55 -6.24
C ALA A 374 4.24 -3.09 -5.00
N GLY A 375 3.11 -2.44 -5.25
CA GLY A 375 2.14 -2.05 -4.23
C GLY A 375 2.34 -0.64 -3.69
N ILE A 376 1.72 -0.32 -2.55
CA ILE A 376 1.84 1.01 -1.92
C ILE A 376 3.29 1.37 -1.55
N ALA A 377 4.14 0.37 -1.31
CA ALA A 377 5.57 0.54 -1.10
C ALA A 377 6.31 1.04 -2.36
N PHE A 378 5.85 0.57 -3.52
CA PHE A 378 6.48 0.74 -4.82
C PHE A 378 5.40 0.97 -5.90
N PRO A 379 4.68 2.10 -5.82
CA PRO A 379 3.51 2.34 -6.65
C PRO A 379 3.93 2.73 -8.08
N GLU A 380 3.09 2.43 -9.06
CA GLU A 380 3.28 2.93 -10.42
C GLU A 380 3.16 4.46 -10.44
N ARG A 381 4.05 5.13 -11.19
CA ARG A 381 3.90 6.56 -11.49
C ARG A 381 2.96 6.69 -12.68
N VAL A 382 1.92 7.50 -12.53
CA VAL A 382 0.95 7.79 -13.59
C VAL A 382 0.93 9.28 -13.88
N VAL A 383 0.74 9.62 -15.15
CA VAL A 383 0.58 11.00 -15.62
C VAL A 383 -0.78 11.11 -16.28
N ASP A 384 -1.61 12.03 -15.80
CA ASP A 384 -2.91 12.27 -16.40
C ASP A 384 -2.80 13.12 -17.69
N PRO A 385 -3.86 13.21 -18.51
CA PRO A 385 -3.85 14.01 -19.74
C PRO A 385 -3.54 15.51 -19.56
N TYR A 386 -3.59 16.04 -18.34
CA TYR A 386 -3.19 17.42 -18.01
C TYR A 386 -1.75 17.52 -17.51
N GLY A 387 -1.00 16.43 -17.50
CA GLY A 387 0.39 16.39 -17.05
C GLY A 387 0.54 16.30 -15.54
N ASN A 388 -0.53 16.12 -14.76
CA ASN A 388 -0.40 15.92 -13.32
C ASN A 388 0.18 14.54 -13.04
N VAL A 389 1.16 14.49 -12.14
CA VAL A 389 1.81 13.25 -11.73
C VAL A 389 1.16 12.74 -10.44
N GLU A 390 0.74 11.48 -10.46
CA GLU A 390 0.24 10.77 -9.28
C GLU A 390 0.92 9.40 -9.16
N TYR A 391 0.72 8.75 -8.01
CA TYR A 391 1.17 7.38 -7.78
C TYR A 391 -0.04 6.46 -7.59
N ALA A 392 -0.10 5.39 -8.38
CA ALA A 392 -1.25 4.52 -8.47
C ALA A 392 -1.35 3.57 -7.27
N VAL A 393 -2.16 3.94 -6.28
CA VAL A 393 -2.39 3.14 -5.07
C VAL A 393 -3.83 2.63 -5.06
N GLY A 394 -4.00 1.33 -5.25
CA GLY A 394 -5.31 0.68 -5.27
C GLY A 394 -5.22 -0.74 -5.81
N PHE A 395 -6.15 -1.60 -5.43
CA PHE A 395 -6.06 -3.04 -5.68
C PHE A 395 -5.98 -3.33 -7.19
N PHE A 396 -6.97 -2.84 -7.95
CA PHE A 396 -6.98 -3.05 -9.40
C PHE A 396 -5.89 -2.26 -10.14
N LYS A 397 -5.40 -1.16 -9.55
CA LYS A 397 -4.25 -0.42 -10.07
C LYS A 397 -2.97 -1.25 -10.00
N PHE A 398 -2.71 -1.90 -8.86
CA PHE A 398 -1.60 -2.85 -8.72
C PHE A 398 -1.71 -3.98 -9.75
N MET A 399 -2.92 -4.52 -9.95
CA MET A 399 -3.14 -5.57 -10.95
C MET A 399 -2.85 -5.09 -12.37
N LYS A 400 -3.33 -3.89 -12.76
CA LYS A 400 -3.06 -3.30 -14.08
C LYS A 400 -1.56 -3.10 -14.31
N PHE A 401 -0.86 -2.53 -13.32
CA PHE A 401 0.59 -2.36 -13.36
C PHE A 401 1.29 -3.71 -13.58
N LEU A 402 0.97 -4.71 -12.75
CA LEU A 402 1.62 -6.02 -12.78
C LEU A 402 1.36 -6.80 -14.07
N LYS A 403 0.17 -6.70 -14.65
CA LYS A 403 -0.10 -7.26 -15.97
C LYS A 403 0.82 -6.69 -17.05
N ARG A 404 1.16 -5.41 -16.96
CA ARG A 404 2.04 -4.74 -17.91
C ARG A 404 3.51 -5.09 -17.70
N VAL A 405 3.98 -5.07 -16.45
CA VAL A 405 5.43 -5.12 -16.17
C VAL A 405 5.97 -6.52 -15.92
N THR A 406 5.18 -7.43 -15.35
CA THR A 406 5.67 -8.78 -15.02
C THR A 406 6.16 -9.57 -16.23
N PRO A 407 5.63 -9.43 -17.47
CA PRO A 407 6.22 -10.08 -18.65
C PRO A 407 7.70 -9.75 -18.87
N ALA A 408 8.11 -8.52 -18.55
CA ALA A 408 9.49 -8.04 -18.69
C ALA A 408 10.39 -8.42 -17.48
N TRP A 409 9.82 -8.99 -16.41
CA TRP A 409 10.58 -9.48 -15.27
C TRP A 409 11.23 -10.84 -15.61
N GLY A 410 12.29 -10.77 -16.42
CA GLY A 410 13.14 -11.90 -16.80
C GLY A 410 13.88 -12.52 -15.60
N PRO A 411 14.46 -13.71 -15.78
CA PRO A 411 15.42 -14.22 -14.80
C PRO A 411 16.65 -13.31 -14.78
N ALA A 412 17.25 -13.15 -13.60
CA ALA A 412 18.47 -12.37 -13.36
C ALA A 412 19.69 -12.87 -14.14
#